data_AF-A0AAN0Y365-F1
#
_entry.id   AF-A0AAN0Y365-F1
#
_cell.length_a   1.000
_cell.length_b   1.000
_cell.length_c   1.000
_cell.angle_alpha   90.00
_cell.angle_beta   90.00
_cell.angle_gamma   90.00
#
_symmetry.space_group_name_H-M   'P 1'
#
loop_
_entity.id
_entity.type
_entity.pdbx_description
1 polymer ?
#
loop_
_entity_poly.entity_id
_entity_poly.type
_entity_poly.pdbx_seq_one_letter_code
_entity_poly.pdbx_strand_id
1 'polypeptide(L)'
;MYDDLVNHRFGLDVASITEVEIGDYGLSTSEIFKKYNIEYDEPVVFNDVEDDSRHVGYGESQGIKGWATNYTHNNELKSAIFIVANPEYSGPQLEEEDQSEFVSILKTITLLHELGHVHDIQNSINFDHGSQSVNLIAAEAYADVFALRKLKSWKHPYGKLALKTFSVALLDRRNTSEFYEQVHSNIKKKVLESKLRTWSK
;
A
#
# COMPACT_ATOMS: atom_id res chain seq x y z
N MET A 1 0.91 -15.62 -6.16
CA MET A 1 1.50 -14.53 -5.32
C MET A 1 0.45 -13.63 -4.73
N TYR A 2 -0.33 -12.90 -5.53
CA TYR A 2 -1.33 -11.96 -5.01
C TYR A 2 -2.44 -12.69 -4.23
N ASP A 3 -3.05 -13.71 -4.83
CA ASP A 3 -4.10 -14.50 -4.18
C ASP A 3 -3.64 -15.17 -2.88
N ASP A 4 -2.39 -15.65 -2.85
CA ASP A 4 -1.78 -16.21 -1.63
C ASP A 4 -1.73 -15.16 -0.50
N LEU A 5 -1.40 -13.91 -0.86
CA LEU A 5 -1.32 -12.81 0.10
C LEU A 5 -2.69 -12.34 0.56
N VAL A 6 -3.67 -12.26 -0.34
CA VAL A 6 -5.06 -11.92 -0.02
C VAL A 6 -5.63 -12.86 1.05
N ASN A 7 -5.26 -14.14 0.99
CA ASN A 7 -5.70 -15.14 1.96
C ASN A 7 -4.87 -15.13 3.25
N HIS A 8 -3.54 -15.09 3.15
CA HIS A 8 -2.67 -15.24 4.31
C HIS A 8 -2.56 -13.99 5.19
N ARG A 9 -2.50 -12.78 4.57
CA ARG A 9 -2.45 -11.45 5.22
C ARG A 9 -1.37 -11.26 6.30
N PHE A 10 -0.46 -12.23 6.44
CA PHE A 10 0.50 -12.33 7.54
C PHE A 10 -0.13 -12.28 8.94
N GLY A 11 -1.38 -12.76 9.08
CA GLY A 11 -2.09 -12.77 10.35
C GLY A 11 -2.61 -11.39 10.81
N LEU A 12 -2.64 -10.39 9.93
CA LEU A 12 -3.24 -9.09 10.21
C LEU A 12 -4.77 -9.18 10.15
N ASP A 13 -5.44 -8.48 11.08
CA ASP A 13 -6.91 -8.37 11.09
C ASP A 13 -7.38 -7.35 10.05
N VAL A 14 -7.47 -7.78 8.80
CA VAL A 14 -8.06 -6.99 7.71
C VAL A 14 -9.47 -7.51 7.49
N ALA A 15 -10.48 -6.65 7.62
CA ALA A 15 -11.87 -7.04 7.46
C ALA A 15 -12.17 -7.43 6.00
N SER A 16 -11.66 -6.67 5.04
CA SER A 16 -11.83 -6.96 3.61
C SER A 16 -10.63 -6.52 2.78
N ILE A 17 -10.34 -7.27 1.72
CA ILE A 17 -9.47 -6.87 0.63
C ILE A 17 -10.30 -7.01 -0.63
N THR A 18 -10.53 -5.89 -1.32
CA THR A 18 -11.47 -5.83 -2.44
C THR A 18 -10.76 -5.28 -3.67
N GLU A 19 -10.88 -5.98 -4.79
CA GLU A 19 -10.48 -5.41 -6.07
C GLU A 19 -11.53 -4.43 -6.58
N VAL A 20 -11.10 -3.27 -7.05
CA VAL A 20 -11.98 -2.16 -7.44
C VAL A 20 -11.63 -1.60 -8.82
N GLU A 21 -12.57 -0.87 -9.42
CA GLU A 21 -12.31 -0.14 -10.66
C GLU A 21 -11.50 1.12 -10.38
N ILE A 22 -10.65 1.54 -11.34
CA ILE A 22 -9.83 2.76 -11.17
C ILE A 22 -10.67 4.02 -10.91
N GLY A 23 -11.90 4.06 -11.44
CA GLY A 23 -12.86 5.15 -11.21
C GLY A 23 -13.34 5.24 -9.76
N ASP A 24 -13.20 4.17 -8.97
CA ASP A 24 -13.63 4.14 -7.57
C ASP A 24 -12.67 4.85 -6.63
N TYR A 25 -11.44 5.11 -7.09
CA TYR A 25 -10.41 5.79 -6.30
C TYR A 25 -10.83 7.20 -5.85
N GLY A 26 -11.74 7.85 -6.59
CA GLY A 26 -12.27 9.17 -6.24
C GLY A 26 -13.49 9.15 -5.31
N LEU A 27 -14.03 7.97 -4.98
CA LEU A 27 -15.21 7.87 -4.13
C LEU A 27 -14.87 8.23 -2.68
N SER A 28 -15.85 8.80 -1.98
CA SER A 28 -15.79 8.91 -0.52
C SER A 28 -15.87 7.53 0.14
N THR A 29 -15.40 7.42 1.39
CA THR A 29 -15.49 6.19 2.18
C THR A 29 -16.91 5.62 2.22
N SER A 30 -17.92 6.47 2.42
CA SER A 30 -19.32 6.04 2.44
C SER A 30 -19.81 5.51 1.09
N GLU A 31 -19.42 6.15 -0.02
CA GLU A 31 -19.80 5.70 -1.36
C GLU A 31 -19.18 4.35 -1.71
N ILE A 32 -17.88 4.17 -1.41
CA ILE A 32 -17.22 2.90 -1.71
C ILE A 32 -17.70 1.77 -0.80
N PHE A 33 -17.90 2.03 0.49
CA PHE A 33 -18.45 1.02 1.41
C PHE A 33 -19.86 0.59 0.98
N LYS A 34 -20.70 1.54 0.53
CA LYS A 34 -21.99 1.22 -0.07
C LYS A 34 -21.86 0.40 -1.35
N LYS A 35 -20.94 0.76 -2.27
CA LYS A 35 -20.75 0.05 -3.55
C LYS A 35 -20.34 -1.42 -3.32
N TYR A 36 -19.51 -1.67 -2.32
CA TYR A 36 -18.94 -2.98 -2.03
C TYR A 36 -19.58 -3.70 -0.83
N ASN A 37 -20.73 -3.21 -0.33
CA ASN A 37 -21.48 -3.78 0.79
C ASN A 37 -20.63 -4.02 2.05
N ILE A 38 -19.77 -3.06 2.40
CA ILE A 38 -18.99 -3.09 3.63
C ILE A 38 -19.82 -2.43 4.73
N GLU A 39 -20.16 -3.22 5.75
CA GLU A 39 -20.84 -2.72 6.94
C GLU A 39 -19.85 -1.96 7.83
N TYR A 40 -20.26 -0.78 8.29
CA TYR A 40 -19.47 0.09 9.16
C TYR A 40 -20.39 0.94 10.03
N ASP A 41 -19.89 1.34 11.19
CA ASP A 41 -20.55 2.31 12.07
C ASP A 41 -20.07 3.72 11.69
N GLU A 42 -18.77 3.99 11.81
CA GLU A 42 -18.17 5.30 11.51
C GLU A 42 -16.80 5.15 10.82
N PRO A 43 -16.47 5.99 9.81
CA PRO A 43 -15.12 6.09 9.28
C PRO A 43 -14.14 6.64 10.33
N VAL A 44 -12.93 6.10 10.37
CA VAL A 44 -11.85 6.65 11.19
C VAL A 44 -10.99 7.55 10.32
N VAL A 45 -11.01 8.85 10.62
CA VAL A 45 -10.27 9.89 9.91
C VAL A 45 -9.22 10.49 10.85
N PHE A 46 -8.04 10.80 10.30
CA PHE A 46 -6.96 11.46 11.03
C PHE A 46 -6.80 12.90 10.54
N ASN A 47 -6.63 13.83 11.47
CA ASN A 47 -6.68 15.28 11.25
C ASN A 47 -5.55 15.81 10.36
N ASP A 48 -4.39 15.12 10.34
CA ASP A 48 -3.21 15.55 9.58
C ASP A 48 -3.24 15.10 8.12
N VAL A 49 -4.29 14.38 7.70
CA VAL A 49 -4.53 13.97 6.31
C VAL A 49 -5.30 15.10 5.61
N GLU A 50 -4.60 16.04 4.99
CA GLU A 50 -5.26 16.94 4.02
C GLU A 50 -5.90 16.08 2.91
N ASP A 51 -7.14 16.40 2.54
CA ASP A 51 -7.97 15.64 1.59
C ASP A 51 -7.32 15.51 0.18
N ASP A 52 -6.29 16.33 -0.10
CA ASP A 52 -5.46 16.26 -1.31
C ASP A 52 -4.52 15.04 -1.35
N SER A 53 -4.27 14.37 -0.22
CA SER A 53 -3.41 13.18 -0.13
C SER A 53 -3.96 11.95 -0.88
N ARG A 54 -5.24 11.96 -1.28
CA ARG A 54 -5.79 10.96 -2.20
C ARG A 54 -5.19 11.03 -3.61
N HIS A 55 -4.26 11.94 -3.88
CA HIS A 55 -3.53 11.98 -5.17
C HIS A 55 -2.16 11.30 -5.12
N VAL A 56 -1.70 10.86 -3.94
CA VAL A 56 -0.34 10.34 -3.73
C VAL A 56 -0.34 8.82 -3.55
N GLY A 57 -0.96 8.12 -4.51
CA GLY A 57 -0.80 6.67 -4.64
C GLY A 57 0.62 6.28 -5.07
N TYR A 58 0.91 4.98 -4.99
CA TYR A 58 2.19 4.43 -5.43
C TYR A 58 2.45 4.71 -6.93
N GLY A 59 3.31 5.70 -7.22
CA GLY A 59 3.85 6.00 -8.55
C GLY A 59 3.07 7.04 -9.34
N GLU A 60 3.67 8.22 -9.56
CA GLU A 60 3.20 9.25 -10.50
C GLU A 60 3.17 8.78 -11.98
N SER A 61 3.43 7.50 -12.25
CA SER A 61 3.34 6.88 -13.56
C SER A 61 2.05 6.09 -13.72
N GLN A 62 0.88 6.73 -13.63
CA GLN A 62 -0.45 6.11 -13.92
C GLN A 62 -0.68 4.69 -13.34
N GLY A 63 0.03 4.31 -12.27
CA GLY A 63 0.33 2.92 -11.89
C GLY A 63 -0.60 2.35 -10.80
N ILE A 64 -0.46 1.05 -10.52
CA ILE A 64 -1.28 0.26 -9.58
C ILE A 64 -1.56 1.02 -8.28
N LYS A 65 -2.81 1.48 -8.13
CA LYS A 65 -3.29 2.15 -6.94
C LYS A 65 -3.90 1.15 -5.95
N GLY A 66 -3.63 1.39 -4.68
CA GLY A 66 -4.32 0.77 -3.57
C GLY A 66 -4.47 1.79 -2.45
N TRP A 67 -5.37 1.51 -1.52
CA TRP A 67 -5.50 2.28 -0.31
C TRP A 67 -6.17 1.46 0.79
N ALA A 68 -5.75 1.71 2.03
CA ALA A 68 -6.41 1.22 3.22
C ALA A 68 -7.37 2.29 3.78
N THR A 69 -8.55 1.86 4.23
CA THR A 69 -9.50 2.70 4.95
C THR A 69 -9.86 2.05 6.26
N ASN A 70 -9.92 2.86 7.32
CA ASN A 70 -10.19 2.39 8.67
C ASN A 70 -11.56 2.88 9.11
N TYR A 71 -12.24 2.06 9.90
CA TYR A 71 -13.60 2.31 10.34
C TYR A 71 -13.88 1.55 11.63
N THR A 72 -14.91 1.95 12.36
CA THR A 72 -15.45 1.17 13.46
C THR A 72 -16.59 0.29 12.98
N HIS A 73 -16.69 -0.92 13.52
CA HIS A 73 -17.86 -1.78 13.34
C HIS A 73 -18.03 -2.64 14.60
N ASN A 74 -19.21 -2.58 15.23
CA ASN A 74 -19.49 -3.21 16.52
C ASN A 74 -18.50 -2.77 17.62
N ASN A 75 -18.14 -1.48 17.65
CA ASN A 75 -17.13 -0.89 18.56
C ASN A 75 -15.69 -1.43 18.40
N GLU A 76 -15.39 -2.18 17.33
CA GLU A 76 -14.04 -2.61 17.01
C GLU A 76 -13.47 -1.80 15.85
N LEU A 77 -12.18 -1.47 15.91
CA LEU A 77 -11.46 -0.90 14.78
C LEU A 77 -11.24 -1.98 13.71
N LYS A 78 -11.63 -1.67 12.48
CA LYS A 78 -11.47 -2.52 11.31
C LYS A 78 -10.79 -1.75 10.18
N SER A 79 -10.18 -2.50 9.28
CA SER A 79 -9.53 -1.96 8.09
C SER A 79 -10.02 -2.71 6.84
N ALA A 80 -10.36 -1.95 5.81
CA ALA A 80 -10.61 -2.45 4.46
C ALA A 80 -9.47 -1.98 3.54
N ILE A 81 -9.02 -2.86 2.65
CA ILE A 81 -8.02 -2.53 1.63
C ILE A 81 -8.69 -2.63 0.27
N PHE A 82 -8.48 -1.62 -0.57
CA PHE A 82 -8.94 -1.59 -1.95
C PHE A 82 -7.72 -1.61 -2.87
N ILE A 83 -7.74 -2.47 -3.90
CA ILE A 83 -6.67 -2.60 -4.89
C ILE A 83 -7.29 -2.47 -6.28
N VAL A 84 -6.72 -1.64 -7.15
CA VAL A 84 -7.26 -1.52 -8.52
C VAL A 84 -7.11 -2.83 -9.29
N ALA A 85 -8.21 -3.34 -9.82
CA ALA A 85 -8.30 -4.63 -10.49
C ALA A 85 -7.50 -4.67 -11.80
N ASN A 86 -7.64 -3.62 -12.62
CA ASN A 86 -7.01 -3.51 -13.95
C ASN A 86 -6.22 -2.20 -14.03
N PRO A 87 -5.05 -2.13 -13.40
CA PRO A 87 -4.28 -0.90 -13.39
C PRO A 87 -3.51 -0.73 -14.70
N GLU A 88 -3.51 0.50 -15.19
CA GLU A 88 -2.62 0.90 -16.26
C GLU A 88 -1.17 0.85 -15.74
N TYR A 89 -0.25 0.36 -16.56
CA TYR A 89 1.17 0.38 -16.22
C TYR A 89 2.00 0.69 -17.46
N SER A 90 2.96 1.61 -17.34
CA SER A 90 3.85 2.03 -18.43
C SER A 90 5.07 1.11 -18.60
N GLY A 91 4.94 -0.15 -18.19
CA GLY A 91 6.03 -1.12 -18.21
C GLY A 91 6.23 -1.77 -19.58
N PRO A 92 7.07 -2.80 -19.68
CA PRO A 92 7.26 -3.52 -20.93
C PRO A 92 5.92 -4.11 -21.40
N GLN A 93 5.68 -4.02 -22.70
CA GLN A 93 4.63 -4.79 -23.37
C GLN A 93 5.10 -6.24 -23.40
N LEU A 94 4.38 -7.09 -22.68
CA LEU A 94 4.68 -8.51 -22.53
C LEU A 94 3.58 -9.32 -23.24
N GLU A 95 3.84 -10.60 -23.49
CA GLU A 95 2.80 -11.53 -23.88
C GLU A 95 1.77 -11.67 -22.74
N GLU A 96 0.53 -12.06 -23.07
CA GLU A 96 -0.61 -12.01 -22.15
C GLU A 96 -0.37 -12.73 -20.79
N GLU A 97 0.26 -13.91 -20.83
CA GLU A 97 0.57 -14.69 -19.62
C GLU A 97 1.59 -13.97 -18.73
N ASP A 98 2.69 -13.46 -19.32
CA ASP A 98 3.74 -12.72 -18.64
C ASP A 98 3.22 -11.38 -18.10
N GLN A 99 2.28 -10.74 -18.81
CA GLN A 99 1.61 -9.53 -18.37
C GLN A 99 0.75 -9.76 -17.14
N SER A 100 -0.05 -10.83 -17.12
CA SER A 100 -0.91 -11.18 -15.98
C SER A 100 -0.07 -11.45 -14.72
N GLU A 101 1.04 -12.17 -14.88
CA GLU A 101 1.98 -12.43 -13.80
C GLU A 101 2.66 -11.15 -13.28
N PHE A 102 3.07 -10.26 -14.19
CA PHE A 102 3.64 -8.98 -13.80
C PHE A 102 2.64 -8.08 -13.06
N VAL A 103 1.38 -8.05 -13.50
CA VAL A 103 0.29 -7.35 -12.79
C VAL A 103 0.09 -7.95 -11.39
N SER A 104 0.10 -9.28 -11.25
CA SER A 104 0.04 -9.93 -9.93
C SER A 104 1.21 -9.50 -9.03
N ILE A 105 2.43 -9.34 -9.56
CA ILE A 105 3.58 -8.86 -8.79
C ILE A 105 3.32 -7.45 -8.26
N LEU A 106 2.89 -6.55 -9.14
CA LEU A 106 2.64 -5.18 -8.78
C LEU A 106 1.47 -5.05 -7.78
N LYS A 107 0.36 -5.77 -7.96
CA LYS A 107 -0.74 -5.83 -6.97
C LYS A 107 -0.27 -6.35 -5.62
N THR A 108 0.62 -7.33 -5.63
CA THR A 108 1.20 -7.87 -4.39
C THR A 108 2.04 -6.82 -3.67
N ILE A 109 2.84 -6.05 -4.40
CA ILE A 109 3.64 -4.95 -3.84
C ILE A 109 2.72 -3.92 -3.18
N THR A 110 1.68 -3.48 -3.90
CA THR A 110 0.68 -2.54 -3.38
C THR A 110 0.00 -3.09 -2.14
N LEU A 111 -0.50 -4.33 -2.18
CA LEU A 111 -1.14 -4.96 -1.03
C LEU A 111 -0.21 -5.07 0.19
N LEU A 112 1.08 -5.37 -0.02
CA LEU A 112 2.05 -5.39 1.08
C LEU A 112 2.25 -4.01 1.72
N HIS A 113 2.23 -2.94 0.91
CA HIS A 113 2.32 -1.58 1.40
C HIS A 113 1.06 -1.24 2.24
N GLU A 114 -0.14 -1.52 1.72
CA GLU A 114 -1.39 -1.30 2.46
C GLU A 114 -1.49 -2.12 3.75
N LEU A 115 -1.04 -3.38 3.73
CA LEU A 115 -0.92 -4.20 4.94
C LEU A 115 0.08 -3.59 5.95
N GLY A 116 1.07 -2.86 5.45
CA GLY A 116 1.97 -2.06 6.28
C GLY A 116 1.25 -0.96 7.04
N HIS A 117 0.34 -0.22 6.38
CA HIS A 117 -0.52 0.76 7.05
C HIS A 117 -1.47 0.11 8.06
N VAL A 118 -2.11 -1.00 7.71
CA VAL A 118 -2.97 -1.72 8.65
C VAL A 118 -2.18 -2.15 9.88
N HIS A 119 -0.98 -2.71 9.69
CA HIS A 119 -0.12 -3.08 10.81
C HIS A 119 0.26 -1.87 11.66
N ASP A 120 0.61 -0.74 11.04
CA ASP A 120 0.97 0.51 11.73
C ASP A 120 -0.17 0.99 12.65
N ILE A 121 -1.39 1.02 12.10
CA ILE A 121 -2.62 1.45 12.78
C ILE A 121 -2.99 0.53 13.94
N GLN A 122 -2.98 -0.80 13.71
CA GLN A 122 -3.32 -1.79 14.74
C GLN A 122 -2.37 -1.76 15.93
N ASN A 123 -1.13 -1.31 15.72
CA ASN A 123 -0.10 -1.25 16.75
C ASN A 123 0.17 0.19 17.22
N SER A 124 -0.59 1.17 16.73
CA SER A 124 -0.45 2.60 17.08
C SER A 124 0.99 3.11 16.99
N ILE A 125 1.72 2.76 15.91
CA ILE A 125 3.15 3.07 15.80
C ILE A 125 3.34 4.54 15.37
N ASN A 126 2.66 4.97 14.31
CA ASN A 126 2.67 6.34 13.80
C ASN A 126 1.29 7.01 13.83
N PHE A 127 0.27 6.30 14.35
CA PHE A 127 -1.10 6.74 14.48
C PHE A 127 -1.48 6.86 15.96
N ASP A 128 -2.07 7.98 16.35
CA ASP A 128 -2.66 8.16 17.66
C ASP A 128 -4.19 8.22 17.54
N HIS A 129 -4.85 7.15 17.96
CA HIS A 129 -6.31 7.02 17.93
C HIS A 129 -7.03 7.98 18.89
N GLY A 130 -6.37 8.40 19.97
CA GLY A 130 -6.97 9.30 20.97
C GLY A 130 -7.01 10.74 20.50
N SER A 131 -5.92 11.21 19.88
CA SER A 131 -5.84 12.56 19.31
C SER A 131 -6.22 12.64 17.83
N GLN A 132 -6.49 11.49 17.19
CA GLN A 132 -6.72 11.35 15.74
C GLN A 132 -5.61 12.04 14.93
N SER A 133 -4.36 11.91 15.37
CA SER A 133 -3.19 12.46 14.68
C SER A 133 -2.35 11.37 14.02
N VAL A 134 -1.60 11.74 12.99
CA VAL A 134 -0.73 10.81 12.26
C VAL A 134 0.54 11.50 11.79
N ASN A 135 1.68 10.85 11.99
CA ASN A 135 2.90 11.25 11.31
C ASN A 135 2.95 10.61 9.91
N LEU A 136 2.37 11.30 8.92
CA LEU A 136 2.22 10.77 7.55
C LEU A 136 3.54 10.28 6.96
N ILE A 137 4.61 11.08 7.07
CA ILE A 137 5.92 10.74 6.53
C ILE A 137 6.46 9.45 7.17
N ALA A 138 6.27 9.29 8.49
CA ALA A 138 6.71 8.11 9.20
C ALA A 138 5.83 6.87 8.89
N ALA A 139 4.52 7.07 8.70
CA ALA A 139 3.58 6.02 8.33
C ALA A 139 3.84 5.46 6.92
N GLU A 140 4.03 6.33 5.93
CA GLU A 140 4.43 5.93 4.56
C GLU A 140 5.76 5.16 4.56
N ALA A 141 6.77 5.71 5.26
CA ALA A 141 8.06 5.05 5.37
C ALA A 141 7.96 3.69 6.10
N TYR A 142 7.06 3.58 7.07
CA TYR A 142 6.77 2.33 7.77
C TYR A 142 6.19 1.30 6.82
N ALA A 143 5.17 1.66 6.04
CA ALA A 143 4.52 0.79 5.07
C ALA A 143 5.51 0.26 4.02
N ASP A 144 6.39 1.12 3.49
CA ASP A 144 7.43 0.68 2.54
C ASP A 144 8.45 -0.26 3.18
N VAL A 145 8.91 0.05 4.40
CA VAL A 145 9.85 -0.82 5.12
C VAL A 145 9.21 -2.16 5.45
N PHE A 146 7.91 -2.17 5.79
CA PHE A 146 7.15 -3.39 5.99
C PHE A 146 7.13 -4.23 4.71
N ALA A 147 6.73 -3.65 3.58
CA ALA A 147 6.69 -4.33 2.29
C ALA A 147 8.07 -4.88 1.87
N LEU A 148 9.14 -4.08 1.98
CA LEU A 148 10.52 -4.52 1.70
C LEU A 148 10.92 -5.73 2.54
N ARG A 149 10.61 -5.72 3.84
CA ARG A 149 10.94 -6.83 4.75
C ARG A 149 10.19 -8.10 4.37
N LYS A 150 8.89 -7.98 4.05
CA LYS A 150 8.07 -9.11 3.63
C LYS A 150 8.57 -9.69 2.32
N LEU A 151 8.74 -8.88 1.28
CA LEU A 151 9.28 -9.30 -0.03
C LEU A 151 10.64 -10.00 0.10
N LYS A 152 11.55 -9.44 0.90
CA LYS A 152 12.86 -10.05 1.14
C LYS A 152 12.77 -11.43 1.82
N SER A 153 11.82 -11.61 2.73
CA SER A 153 11.64 -12.87 3.46
C SER A 153 10.78 -13.90 2.74
N TRP A 154 10.05 -13.50 1.70
CA TRP A 154 9.06 -14.34 1.04
C TRP A 154 9.71 -15.33 0.10
N LYS A 155 9.55 -16.62 0.40
CA LYS A 155 10.01 -17.74 -0.42
C LYS A 155 9.02 -18.03 -1.58
N HIS A 156 8.80 -17.03 -2.43
CA HIS A 156 7.99 -17.18 -3.65
C HIS A 156 8.93 -17.11 -4.88
N PRO A 157 8.68 -17.86 -5.98
CA PRO A 157 9.51 -17.81 -7.19
C PRO A 157 9.73 -16.38 -7.71
N TYR A 158 8.70 -15.54 -7.59
CA TYR A 158 8.71 -14.13 -8.04
C TYR A 158 9.11 -13.13 -6.96
N GLY A 159 9.39 -13.57 -5.73
CA GLY A 159 9.72 -12.67 -4.61
C GLY A 159 10.94 -11.79 -4.87
N LYS A 160 11.96 -12.34 -5.56
CA LYS A 160 13.16 -11.58 -5.97
C LYS A 160 12.83 -10.51 -7.01
N LEU A 161 11.99 -10.84 -8.00
CA LEU A 161 11.56 -9.89 -9.01
C LEU A 161 10.72 -8.77 -8.39
N ALA A 162 9.76 -9.12 -7.53
CA ALA A 162 8.95 -8.15 -6.80
C ALA A 162 9.80 -7.21 -5.93
N LEU A 163 10.78 -7.74 -5.19
CA LEU A 163 11.71 -6.93 -4.40
C LEU A 163 12.53 -5.97 -5.27
N LYS A 164 12.97 -6.43 -6.45
CA LYS A 164 13.68 -5.59 -7.41
C LYS A 164 12.79 -4.47 -7.94
N THR A 165 11.59 -4.81 -8.43
CA THR A 165 10.61 -3.86 -8.96
C THR A 165 10.28 -2.78 -7.93
N PHE A 166 10.02 -3.18 -6.69
CA PHE A 166 9.72 -2.23 -5.61
C PHE A 166 10.92 -1.35 -5.25
N SER A 167 12.13 -1.93 -5.23
CA SER A 167 13.36 -1.17 -4.92
C SER A 167 13.69 -0.11 -5.98
N VAL A 168 13.42 -0.40 -7.27
CA VAL A 168 13.52 0.60 -8.34
C VAL A 168 12.50 1.72 -8.09
N ALA A 169 11.23 1.38 -7.89
CA ALA A 169 10.17 2.35 -7.68
C ALA A 169 10.45 3.28 -6.47
N LEU A 170 10.95 2.75 -5.35
CA LEU A 170 11.32 3.55 -4.18
C LEU A 170 12.48 4.51 -4.42
N LEU A 171 13.44 4.14 -5.29
CA LEU A 171 14.56 5.01 -5.64
C LEU A 171 14.13 6.14 -6.59
N ASP A 172 13.17 5.87 -7.47
CA ASP A 172 12.66 6.84 -8.43
C ASP A 172 11.67 7.81 -7.76
N ARG A 173 10.74 7.30 -6.94
CA ARG A 173 9.69 8.07 -6.24
C ARG A 173 10.23 9.17 -5.34
N ARG A 174 11.47 9.05 -4.85
CA ARG A 174 12.07 10.12 -4.02
C ARG A 174 12.21 11.47 -4.74
N ASN A 175 12.20 11.47 -6.07
CA ASN A 175 12.39 12.68 -6.87
C ASN A 175 11.06 13.29 -7.35
N THR A 176 9.92 12.73 -6.95
CA THR A 176 8.60 13.19 -7.42
C THR A 176 8.06 14.36 -6.61
N SER A 177 8.34 14.40 -5.29
CA SER A 177 7.92 15.51 -4.42
C SER A 177 8.81 15.63 -3.18
N GLU A 178 8.78 16.81 -2.54
CA GLU A 178 9.45 17.05 -1.25
C GLU A 178 8.94 16.08 -0.17
N PHE A 179 7.64 15.75 -0.19
CA PHE A 179 7.06 14.75 0.69
C PHE A 179 7.75 13.39 0.55
N TYR A 180 7.90 12.88 -0.67
CA TYR A 180 8.55 11.58 -0.88
C TYR A 180 10.05 11.60 -0.70
N GLU A 181 10.72 12.74 -0.85
CA GLU A 181 12.11 12.90 -0.42
C GLU A 181 12.24 12.68 1.10
N GLN A 182 11.31 13.22 1.88
CA GLN A 182 11.27 13.03 3.34
C GLN A 182 10.90 11.60 3.73
N VAL A 183 9.94 10.97 3.04
CA VAL A 183 9.60 9.55 3.22
C VAL A 183 10.85 8.69 2.94
N HIS A 184 11.53 8.91 1.82
CA HIS A 184 12.75 8.18 1.46
C HIS A 184 13.86 8.37 2.51
N SER A 185 14.00 9.57 3.06
CA SER A 185 14.92 9.84 4.17
C SER A 185 14.58 9.05 5.44
N ASN A 186 13.30 8.81 5.73
CA ASN A 186 12.87 7.97 6.84
C ASN A 186 13.08 6.47 6.57
N ILE A 187 12.85 5.99 5.34
CA ILE A 187 13.17 4.61 4.92
C ILE A 187 14.66 4.33 5.17
N LYS A 188 15.54 5.27 4.81
CA LYS A 188 17.02 5.14 4.98
C LYS A 188 17.46 4.93 6.43
N LYS A 189 16.66 5.35 7.42
CA LYS A 189 16.93 5.09 8.84
C LYS A 189 16.78 3.61 9.22
N LYS A 190 16.03 2.82 8.42
CA LYS A 190 15.75 1.40 8.68
C LYS A 190 16.35 0.48 7.61
N VAL A 191 16.50 0.95 6.37
CA VAL A 191 17.04 0.21 5.23
C VAL A 191 18.10 1.06 4.53
N LEU A 192 19.36 0.62 4.54
CA LEU A 192 20.44 1.35 3.88
C LEU A 192 20.19 1.52 2.38
N GLU A 193 20.47 2.71 1.85
CA GLU A 193 20.34 3.01 0.41
C GLU A 193 21.17 2.05 -0.46
N SER A 194 22.36 1.64 0.01
CA SER A 194 23.19 0.65 -0.68
C SER A 194 22.49 -0.71 -0.85
N LYS A 195 21.60 -1.09 0.08
CA LYS A 195 20.79 -2.31 -0.05
C LYS A 195 19.69 -2.14 -1.09
N LEU A 196 18.99 -1.00 -1.08
CA LEU A 196 17.99 -0.69 -2.12
C LEU A 196 18.60 -0.73 -3.52
N ARG A 197 19.78 -0.10 -3.69
CA ARG A 197 20.55 -0.12 -4.95
C ARG A 197 21.09 -1.49 -5.35
N THR A 198 21.24 -2.40 -4.38
CA THR A 198 21.64 -3.79 -4.67
C THR A 198 20.45 -4.61 -5.11
N TRP A 199 19.29 -4.41 -4.47
CA TRP A 199 18.06 -5.10 -4.83
C TRP A 199 17.45 -4.61 -6.14
N SER A 200 17.70 -3.36 -6.54
CA SER A 200 17.21 -2.78 -7.79
C SER A 200 17.94 -3.26 -9.06
N LYS A 201 19.03 -4.05 -8.91
CA LYS A 201 19.82 -4.61 -10.01
C LYS A 201 19.37 -6.03 -10.34
#